data_AF-A0A2G6KQD9-F1
#
_entry.id   AF-A0A2G6KQD9-F1
#
_cell.length_a   1.000
_cell.length_b   1.000
_cell.length_c   1.000
_cell.angle_alpha   90.00
_cell.angle_beta   90.00
_cell.angle_gamma   90.00
#
_symmetry.space_group_name_H-M   'P 1'
#
loop_
_entity.id
_entity.type
_entity.pdbx_description
1 polymer ?
#
loop_
_entity_poly.entity_id
_entity_poly.type
_entity_poly.pdbx_seq_one_letter_code
_entity_poly.pdbx_strand_id
1 'polypeptide(L)'
;GRLPKRNYRVDGELAPWLFDLKLARTLESLLPWGQGCEAPGFAGEFEVASARVVGKSHLQLALLPLDDTGRAPLDAIAFNCALRPARGDRLHLVYSLGVNRFRNRESLQLRVQAIAHEALPLEAR
;
A
#
# COMPACT_ATOMS: atom_id res chain seq x y z
N GLY A 1 -6.05 29.30 -5.80
CA GLY A 1 -4.73 28.95 -5.23
C GLY A 1 -4.40 27.52 -5.64
N ARG A 2 -3.23 27.29 -6.25
CA ARG A 2 -2.76 25.93 -6.54
C ARG A 2 -2.57 25.22 -5.20
N LEU A 3 -3.38 24.19 -4.92
CA LEU A 3 -3.18 23.35 -3.73
C LEU A 3 -1.71 22.92 -3.69
N PRO A 4 -1.03 22.96 -2.53
CA PRO A 4 0.35 22.51 -2.45
C PRO A 4 0.42 21.07 -2.96
N LYS A 5 1.41 20.77 -3.82
CA LYS A 5 1.74 19.38 -4.16
C LYS A 5 2.06 18.70 -2.83
N ARG A 6 1.24 17.73 -2.45
CA ARG A 6 1.46 16.95 -1.24
C ARG A 6 2.64 16.02 -1.52
N ASN A 7 3.80 16.32 -0.93
CA ASN A 7 4.94 15.43 -0.99
C ASN A 7 4.75 14.29 0.03
N TYR A 8 4.98 13.05 -0.40
CA TYR A 8 4.81 11.87 0.43
C TYR A 8 6.16 11.43 0.96
N ARG A 9 6.30 11.42 2.28
CA ARG A 9 7.52 10.98 2.95
C ARG A 9 7.56 9.46 3.02
N VAL A 10 8.64 8.87 2.49
CA VAL A 10 8.84 7.43 2.40
C VAL A 10 10.23 7.02 2.89
N ASP A 11 10.31 5.83 3.47
CA ASP A 11 11.51 5.18 3.97
C ASP A 11 12.23 4.38 2.85
N GLY A 12 11.68 4.39 1.63
CA GLY A 12 12.27 3.80 0.43
C GLY A 12 11.33 2.84 -0.30
N GLU A 13 11.90 2.06 -1.21
CA GLU A 13 11.21 0.97 -1.89
C GLU A 13 11.39 -0.35 -1.14
N LEU A 14 10.38 -1.19 -1.16
CA LEU A 14 10.44 -2.49 -0.49
C LEU A 14 10.79 -3.58 -1.50
N ALA A 15 11.90 -4.28 -1.26
CA ALA A 15 12.27 -5.41 -2.10
C ALA A 15 11.20 -6.52 -2.09
N PRO A 16 11.02 -7.27 -3.19
CA PRO A 16 9.97 -8.28 -3.29
C PRO A 16 9.95 -9.27 -2.11
N TRP A 17 11.09 -9.83 -1.70
CA TRP A 17 11.14 -10.79 -0.59
C TRP A 17 10.75 -10.21 0.79
N LEU A 18 10.69 -8.88 0.94
CA LEU A 18 10.31 -8.21 2.18
C LEU A 18 8.80 -8.01 2.34
N PHE A 19 7.97 -8.22 1.31
CA PHE A 19 6.51 -8.28 1.49
C PHE A 19 6.12 -9.58 2.22
N ASP A 20 6.39 -9.65 3.51
CA ASP A 20 6.13 -10.80 4.36
C ASP A 20 5.27 -10.41 5.57
N LEU A 21 4.34 -11.28 5.94
CA LEU A 21 3.53 -11.15 7.15
C LEU A 21 4.41 -11.06 8.40
N LYS A 22 5.57 -11.75 8.42
CA LYS A 22 6.50 -11.66 9.54
C LYS A 22 7.02 -10.23 9.72
N LEU A 23 7.42 -9.56 8.63
CA LEU A 23 7.87 -8.17 8.68
C LEU A 23 6.73 -7.25 9.15
N ALA A 24 5.52 -7.43 8.63
CA ALA A 24 4.36 -6.63 9.06
C ALA A 24 4.08 -6.77 10.57
N ARG A 25 4.17 -8.00 11.11
CA ARG A 25 4.03 -8.24 12.56
C ARG A 25 5.15 -7.60 13.36
N THR A 26 6.40 -7.70 12.88
CA THR A 26 7.53 -7.03 13.52
C THR A 26 7.29 -5.53 13.59
N LEU A 27 6.91 -4.90 12.48
CA LEU A 27 6.58 -3.48 12.44
C LEU A 27 5.42 -3.12 13.39
N GLU A 28 4.34 -3.89 13.41
CA GLU A 28 3.23 -3.65 14.34
C GLU A 28 3.64 -3.75 15.82
N SER A 29 4.62 -4.62 16.13
CA SER A 29 5.09 -4.83 17.51
C SER A 29 6.06 -3.78 18.05
N LEU A 30 6.67 -2.95 17.18
CA LEU A 30 7.70 -2.00 17.60
C LEU A 30 7.12 -0.88 18.47
N LEU A 31 6.05 -0.23 18.01
CA LEU A 31 5.41 0.90 18.70
C LEU A 31 3.93 1.00 18.31
N PRO A 32 3.08 1.57 19.18
CA PRO A 32 1.75 2.00 18.75
C PRO A 32 1.90 3.17 17.76
N TRP A 33 1.74 2.88 16.47
CA TRP A 33 1.80 3.87 15.40
C TRP A 33 0.64 4.87 15.50
N GLY A 34 0.93 6.17 15.36
CA GLY A 34 -0.06 7.22 15.61
C GLY A 34 0.48 8.62 15.35
N GLN A 35 -0.24 9.63 15.85
CA GLN A 35 0.13 11.03 15.66
C GLN A 35 1.48 11.31 16.32
N GLY A 36 2.51 11.56 15.49
CA GLY A 36 3.90 11.78 15.94
C GLY A 36 4.84 10.57 15.77
N CYS A 37 4.33 9.40 15.41
CA CYS A 37 5.12 8.20 15.12
C CYS A 37 4.43 7.43 13.99
N GLU A 38 4.72 7.82 12.75
CA GLU A 38 4.15 7.21 11.56
C GLU A 38 4.85 5.87 11.29
N ALA A 39 4.09 4.84 10.94
CA ALA A 39 4.66 3.58 10.50
C ALA A 39 5.57 3.81 9.27
N PRO A 40 6.56 2.93 9.04
CA PRO A 40 7.38 3.00 7.83
C PRO A 40 6.51 3.02 6.58
N GLY A 41 6.71 4.05 5.77
CA GLY A 41 6.01 4.28 4.51
C GLY A 41 6.93 3.88 3.37
N PHE A 42 6.47 2.98 2.51
CA PHE A 42 7.21 2.54 1.34
C PHE A 42 6.54 3.08 0.08
N ALA A 43 7.33 3.22 -0.98
CA ALA A 43 6.84 3.47 -2.32
C ALA A 43 7.06 2.25 -3.21
N GLY A 44 6.22 2.08 -4.23
CA GLY A 44 6.41 1.04 -5.23
C GLY A 44 5.40 1.12 -6.36
N GLU A 45 5.71 0.41 -7.44
CA GLU A 45 4.87 0.27 -8.62
C GLU A 45 4.25 -1.12 -8.69
N PHE A 46 2.97 -1.16 -9.03
CA PHE A 46 2.20 -2.40 -9.04
C PHE A 46 1.26 -2.46 -10.23
N GLU A 47 1.07 -3.66 -10.74
CA GLU A 47 -0.02 -3.98 -11.67
C GLU A 47 -1.26 -4.43 -10.89
N VAL A 48 -2.43 -3.95 -11.31
CA VAL A 48 -3.71 -4.32 -10.70
C VAL A 48 -4.15 -5.70 -11.20
N ALA A 49 -4.14 -6.69 -10.31
CA ALA A 49 -4.75 -8.00 -10.58
C ALA A 49 -6.27 -7.94 -10.43
N SER A 50 -6.77 -7.24 -9.40
CA SER A 50 -8.20 -6.95 -9.23
C SER A 50 -8.44 -5.71 -8.37
N ALA A 51 -9.58 -5.06 -8.58
CA ALA A 51 -9.99 -3.87 -7.84
C ALA A 51 -11.49 -3.95 -7.53
N ARG A 52 -11.86 -3.61 -6.29
CA ARG A 52 -13.28 -3.51 -5.90
C ARG A 52 -13.49 -2.46 -4.82
N VAL A 53 -14.64 -1.81 -4.85
CA VAL A 53 -15.06 -0.91 -3.77
C VAL A 53 -15.65 -1.75 -2.63
N VAL A 54 -15.23 -1.48 -1.40
CA VAL A 54 -15.75 -2.10 -0.18
C VAL A 54 -16.35 -1.06 0.73
N GLY A 55 -17.50 -1.38 1.34
CA GLY A 55 -18.29 -0.43 2.10
C GLY A 55 -18.82 0.69 1.21
N LYS A 56 -18.61 1.95 1.62
CA LYS A 56 -19.10 3.14 0.89
C LYS A 56 -18.02 3.88 0.09
N SER A 57 -16.74 3.79 0.48
CA SER A 57 -15.68 4.66 -0.06
C SER A 57 -14.27 4.06 -0.04
N HIS A 58 -14.09 2.78 0.31
CA HIS A 58 -12.76 2.18 0.39
C HIS A 58 -12.49 1.33 -0.85
N LEU A 59 -11.26 1.37 -1.35
CA LEU A 59 -10.85 0.58 -2.50
C LEU A 59 -9.99 -0.59 -1.99
N GLN A 60 -10.45 -1.81 -2.21
CA GLN A 60 -9.65 -3.01 -2.00
C GLN A 60 -9.05 -3.44 -3.34
N LEU A 61 -7.76 -3.75 -3.32
CA LEU A 61 -6.95 -4.10 -4.48
C LEU A 61 -6.23 -5.42 -4.22
N ALA A 62 -6.03 -6.19 -5.28
CA ALA A 62 -5.02 -7.23 -5.35
C ALA A 62 -3.95 -6.76 -6.34
N LEU A 63 -2.70 -6.71 -5.91
CA LEU A 63 -1.61 -6.04 -6.61
C LEU A 63 -0.45 -7.00 -6.88
N LEU A 64 0.11 -6.93 -8.08
CA LEU A 64 1.31 -7.67 -8.47
C LEU A 64 2.49 -6.70 -8.54
N PRO A 65 3.57 -6.93 -7.79
CA PRO A 65 4.82 -6.19 -8.00
C PRO A 65 5.33 -6.40 -9.44
N LEU A 66 5.80 -5.34 -10.09
CA LEU A 66 6.24 -5.44 -11.50
C LEU A 66 7.48 -6.33 -11.69
N ASP A 67 8.35 -6.42 -10.68
CA ASP A 67 9.61 -7.16 -10.76
C ASP A 67 9.50 -8.63 -10.30
N ASP A 68 8.30 -9.11 -9.95
CA ASP A 68 8.09 -10.47 -9.44
C ASP A 68 6.89 -11.16 -10.11
N THR A 69 7.17 -11.86 -11.22
CA THR A 69 6.17 -12.56 -12.03
C THR A 69 5.69 -13.89 -11.41
N GLY A 70 6.27 -14.33 -10.29
CA GLY A 70 5.99 -15.64 -9.69
C GLY A 70 5.10 -15.62 -8.45
N ARG A 71 4.83 -14.43 -7.90
CA ARG A 71 4.19 -14.32 -6.59
C ARG A 71 2.68 -14.16 -6.67
N ALA A 72 2.01 -14.64 -5.62
CA ALA A 72 0.59 -14.37 -5.43
C ALA A 72 0.35 -12.86 -5.27
N PRO A 73 -0.79 -12.33 -5.76
CA PRO A 73 -1.16 -10.94 -5.56
C PRO A 73 -1.16 -10.54 -4.08
N LEU A 74 -0.65 -9.34 -3.81
CA LEU A 74 -0.66 -8.71 -2.49
C LEU A 74 -2.02 -8.04 -2.26
N ASP A 75 -2.65 -8.31 -1.12
CA ASP A 75 -3.84 -7.57 -0.71
C ASP A 75 -3.45 -6.13 -0.35
N ALA A 76 -4.23 -5.16 -0.82
CA ALA A 76 -4.07 -3.76 -0.48
C ALA A 76 -5.42 -3.08 -0.21
N ILE A 77 -5.42 -2.07 0.66
CA ILE A 77 -6.60 -1.27 0.98
C ILE A 77 -6.27 0.23 0.99
N ALA A 78 -7.02 1.00 0.20
CA ALA A 78 -6.99 2.45 0.21
C ALA A 78 -8.30 2.99 0.81
N PHE A 79 -8.20 3.68 1.95
CA PHE A 79 -9.36 4.25 2.62
C PHE A 79 -9.76 5.57 1.96
N ASN A 80 -11.07 5.79 1.74
CA ASN A 80 -11.61 7.03 1.15
C ASN A 80 -11.01 7.31 -0.24
N CYS A 81 -10.95 6.29 -1.08
CA CYS A 81 -10.37 6.36 -2.42
C CYS A 81 -11.47 6.32 -3.49
N ALA A 82 -11.48 7.35 -4.33
CA ALA A 82 -12.41 7.45 -5.47
C ALA A 82 -11.85 6.84 -6.77
N LEU A 83 -10.58 6.44 -6.80
CA LEU A 83 -9.97 5.81 -7.98
C LEU A 83 -10.71 4.51 -8.33
N ARG A 84 -10.83 4.24 -9.63
CA ARG A 84 -11.46 3.03 -10.18
C ARG A 84 -10.53 2.41 -11.22
N PRO A 85 -9.41 1.81 -10.78
CA PRO A 85 -8.48 1.19 -11.72
C PRO A 85 -9.08 -0.10 -12.29
N ALA A 86 -8.73 -0.41 -13.53
CA ALA A 86 -9.03 -1.66 -14.20
C ALA A 86 -7.92 -2.69 -13.96
N ARG A 87 -8.23 -3.96 -14.21
CA ARG A 87 -7.22 -5.02 -14.22
C ARG A 87 -6.18 -4.74 -15.31
N GLY A 88 -4.90 -4.88 -14.98
CA GLY A 88 -3.77 -4.58 -15.87
C GLY A 88 -3.29 -3.14 -15.79
N ASP A 89 -4.00 -2.25 -15.07
CA ASP A 89 -3.51 -0.89 -14.84
C ASP A 89 -2.25 -0.92 -13.99
N ARG A 90 -1.32 -0.03 -14.30
CA ARG A 90 -0.15 0.26 -13.48
C ARG A 90 -0.44 1.43 -12.55
N LEU A 91 -0.07 1.27 -11.29
CA LEU A 91 -0.30 2.26 -10.25
C LEU A 91 0.97 2.47 -9.43
N HIS A 92 1.24 3.73 -9.12
CA HIS A 92 2.24 4.12 -8.13
C HIS A 92 1.56 4.28 -6.78
N LEU A 93 2.10 3.61 -5.76
CA LEU A 93 1.55 3.60 -4.41
C LEU A 93 2.55 4.12 -3.40
N VAL A 94 2.04 4.83 -2.40
CA VAL A 94 2.68 4.99 -1.09
C VAL A 94 1.87 4.18 -0.09
N TYR A 95 2.52 3.26 0.61
CA TYR A 95 1.85 2.29 1.46
C TYR A 95 2.66 1.95 2.71
N SER A 96 2.01 1.41 3.73
CA SER A 96 2.68 0.76 4.86
C SER A 96 2.28 -0.72 4.90
N LEU A 97 3.13 -1.57 5.50
CA LEU A 97 2.75 -2.96 5.75
C LEU A 97 1.81 -3.04 6.95
N GLY A 98 0.77 -3.86 6.83
CA GLY A 98 -0.20 -4.10 7.90
C GLY A 98 -0.58 -5.57 8.01
N VAL A 99 -1.10 -5.94 9.19
CA VAL A 99 -1.62 -7.28 9.46
C VAL A 99 -3.14 -7.24 9.39
N ASN A 100 -3.72 -7.90 8.39
CA ASN A 100 -5.17 -8.07 8.30
C ASN A 100 -5.59 -9.31 9.11
N ARG A 101 -6.43 -9.12 10.13
CA ARG A 101 -6.95 -10.19 11.00
C ARG A 101 -8.41 -10.47 10.68
N PHE A 102 -8.69 -11.52 9.89
CA PHE A 102 -10.05 -11.88 9.51
C PHE A 102 -10.29 -13.39 9.68
N ARG A 103 -11.39 -13.75 10.37
CA ARG A 103 -11.81 -15.15 10.61
C ARG A 103 -10.67 -16.06 11.11
N ASN A 104 -9.97 -15.63 12.16
CA ASN A 104 -8.81 -16.33 12.76
C ASN A 104 -7.62 -16.56 11.79
N ARG A 105 -7.55 -15.83 10.69
CA ARG A 105 -6.38 -15.80 9.81
C ARG A 105 -5.75 -14.42 9.82
N GLU A 106 -4.44 -14.41 9.79
CA GLU A 106 -3.64 -13.21 9.57
C GLU A 106 -3.05 -13.27 8.17
N SER A 107 -3.17 -12.17 7.44
CA SER A 107 -2.53 -12.00 6.14
C SER A 107 -1.82 -10.66 6.07
N LEU A 108 -0.80 -10.57 5.22
CA LEU A 108 -0.21 -9.29 4.87
C LEU A 108 -1.24 -8.46 4.10
N GLN A 109 -1.38 -7.19 4.45
CA GLN A 109 -2.15 -6.22 3.69
C GLN A 109 -1.40 -4.90 3.60
N LEU A 110 -1.27 -4.36 2.39
CA LEU A 110 -0.72 -3.03 2.17
C LEU A 110 -1.78 -1.99 2.51
N ARG A 111 -1.48 -1.10 3.45
CA ARG A 111 -2.34 0.03 3.78
C ARG A 111 -1.90 1.23 2.95
N VAL A 112 -2.70 1.57 1.95
CA VAL A 112 -2.37 2.58 0.95
C VAL A 112 -2.68 3.96 1.50
N GLN A 113 -1.67 4.83 1.47
CA GLN A 113 -1.75 6.24 1.86
C GLN A 113 -1.96 7.14 0.63
N ALA A 114 -1.40 6.77 -0.52
CA ALA A 114 -1.55 7.47 -1.78
C ALA A 114 -1.51 6.49 -2.96
N ILE A 115 -2.26 6.80 -4.01
CA ILE A 115 -2.38 5.98 -5.21
C ILE A 115 -2.65 6.87 -6.42
N ALA A 116 -1.93 6.63 -7.52
CA ALA A 116 -2.08 7.36 -8.78
C ALA A 116 -1.62 6.51 -9.97
N HIS A 117 -2.05 6.89 -11.18
CA HIS A 117 -1.53 6.32 -12.43
C HIS A 117 -0.19 6.94 -12.81
N GLU A 118 0.04 8.21 -12.47
CA GLU A 118 1.34 8.86 -12.59
C GLU A 118 2.21 8.72 -11.33
N ALA A 119 3.52 8.94 -11.51
CA ALA A 119 4.49 8.95 -10.43
C ALA A 119 4.12 9.97 -9.34
N LEU A 120 4.18 9.53 -8.10
CA LEU A 120 3.90 10.36 -6.93
C LEU A 120 5.14 11.21 -6.59
N PRO A 121 4.97 12.47 -6.12
CA PRO A 121 6.09 13.27 -5.63
C PRO A 121 6.53 12.76 -4.25
N LEU A 122 7.64 12.00 -4.23
CA LEU A 122 8.18 11.37 -3.02
C LEU A 122 9.29 12.21 -2.40
N GLU A 123 9.38 12.18 -1.07
CA GLU A 123 10.51 12.68 -0.28
C GLU A 123 11.05 11.55 0.59
N ALA A 124 12.37 11.35 0.64
CA ALA A 124 12.97 10.40 1.57
C ALA A 124 12.88 10.93 3.02
N ARG A 125 12.65 10.01 3.97
CA ARG A 125 12.72 10.29 5.41
C ARG A 125 14.13 10.19 5.97
#